data_AF-A0A7Z0PSI1-F1
#
_entry.id   AF-A0A7Z0PSI1-F1
#
_cell.length_a   1.000
_cell.length_b   1.000
_cell.length_c   1.000
_cell.angle_alpha   90.00
_cell.angle_beta   90.00
_cell.angle_gamma   90.00
#
_symmetry.space_group_name_H-M   'P 1'
#
loop_
_entity.id
_entity.type
_entity.pdbx_description
1 polymer ?
#
loop_
_entity_poly.entity_id
_entity_poly.type
_entity_poly.pdbx_seq_one_letter_code
_entity_poly.pdbx_strand_id
1 'polypeptide(L)'
;MNVTVFGATGAIGQLTVAELLEHGHRVTAYARNPQKVPAAWGDRVRVVIGEMSDKDAIDQAVTGADLVVSALGPSMDRRATGTPLVAGTGLVLDAMKRHGVRRYVGHATPAILDPHEKPTPVTRLIAFMPRTFMPRAYEEITGMCGQIMNSGLDWTIVRFIAPNNKPKQPRVRVGFFGTDKPGFPVSRADIAAFTAQQVEDRTYIGRAPAISN
;
A
#
# COMPACT_ATOMS: atom_id res chain seq x y z
N MET A 1 -15.94 7.68 4.85
CA MET A 1 -15.55 7.73 3.42
C MET A 1 -15.80 6.37 2.77
N ASN A 2 -15.95 6.36 1.44
CA ASN A 2 -15.93 5.17 0.60
C ASN A 2 -14.47 4.88 0.20
N VAL A 3 -13.92 3.76 0.67
CA VAL A 3 -12.50 3.41 0.50
C VAL A 3 -12.40 2.15 -0.34
N THR A 4 -11.72 2.23 -1.48
CA THR A 4 -11.40 1.04 -2.29
C THR A 4 -10.03 0.50 -1.89
N VAL A 5 -9.95 -0.78 -1.53
CA VAL A 5 -8.75 -1.44 -1.02
C VAL A 5 -8.27 -2.50 -2.01
N PHE A 6 -7.10 -2.30 -2.60
CA PHE A 6 -6.37 -3.31 -3.36
C PHE A 6 -5.44 -4.11 -2.45
N GLY A 7 -5.29 -5.41 -2.71
CA GLY A 7 -4.56 -6.30 -1.80
C GLY A 7 -5.32 -6.59 -0.50
N ALA A 8 -6.64 -6.37 -0.48
CA ALA A 8 -7.51 -6.47 0.70
C ALA A 8 -7.50 -7.85 1.38
N THR A 9 -7.23 -8.93 0.64
CA THR A 9 -7.16 -10.30 1.19
C THR A 9 -5.76 -10.68 1.67
N GLY A 10 -4.77 -9.79 1.55
CA GLY A 10 -3.41 -9.99 2.05
C GLY A 10 -3.30 -9.84 3.57
N ALA A 11 -2.15 -10.23 4.12
CA ALA A 11 -1.93 -10.23 5.58
C ALA A 11 -2.05 -8.84 6.23
N ILE A 12 -1.63 -7.77 5.53
CA ILE A 12 -1.83 -6.39 5.98
C ILE A 12 -3.21 -5.89 5.53
N GLY A 13 -3.60 -6.18 4.28
CA GLY A 13 -4.88 -5.72 3.72
C GLY A 13 -6.10 -6.11 4.54
N GLN A 14 -6.16 -7.33 5.08
CA GLN A 14 -7.31 -7.75 5.91
C GLN A 14 -7.39 -6.94 7.20
N LEU A 15 -6.23 -6.67 7.82
CA LEU A 15 -6.15 -5.82 9.01
C LEU A 15 -6.51 -4.37 8.68
N THR A 16 -6.09 -3.87 7.51
CA THR A 16 -6.47 -2.53 7.04
C THR A 16 -7.97 -2.43 6.80
N VAL A 17 -8.61 -3.44 6.20
CA VAL A 17 -10.07 -3.49 6.05
C VAL A 17 -10.74 -3.45 7.43
N ALA A 18 -10.24 -4.21 8.41
CA ALA A 18 -10.78 -4.18 9.76
C ALA A 18 -10.70 -2.79 10.40
N GLU A 19 -9.53 -2.15 10.37
CA GLU A 19 -9.34 -0.79 10.91
C GLU A 19 -10.25 0.22 10.17
N LEU A 20 -10.35 0.16 8.84
CA LEU A 20 -11.24 1.06 8.10
C LEU A 20 -12.72 0.90 8.51
N LEU A 21 -13.18 -0.34 8.73
CA LEU A 21 -14.55 -0.62 9.19
C LEU A 21 -14.77 -0.13 10.62
N GLU A 22 -13.79 -0.33 11.52
CA GLU A 22 -13.85 0.16 12.91
C GLU A 22 -13.93 1.69 12.98
N HIS A 23 -13.27 2.38 12.04
CA HIS A 23 -13.33 3.83 11.87
C HIS A 23 -14.56 4.31 11.07
N GLY A 24 -15.55 3.43 10.85
CA GLY A 24 -16.84 3.80 10.24
C GLY A 24 -16.78 4.08 8.74
N HIS A 25 -15.74 3.63 8.03
CA HIS A 25 -15.65 3.75 6.59
C HIS A 25 -16.39 2.63 5.86
N ARG A 26 -16.84 2.92 4.64
CA ARG A 26 -17.43 1.93 3.74
C ARG A 26 -16.34 1.38 2.84
N VAL A 27 -16.16 0.06 2.82
CA VAL A 27 -15.03 -0.57 2.13
C VAL A 27 -15.50 -1.29 0.87
N THR A 28 -14.82 -1.03 -0.25
CA THR A 28 -14.83 -1.88 -1.44
C THR A 28 -13.51 -2.65 -1.49
N ALA A 29 -13.53 -3.96 -1.29
CA ALA A 29 -12.34 -4.81 -1.40
C ALA A 29 -12.19 -5.34 -2.83
N TYR A 30 -11.04 -5.07 -3.45
CA TYR A 30 -10.67 -5.68 -4.72
C TYR A 30 -9.82 -6.94 -4.47
N ALA A 31 -10.30 -8.08 -4.94
CA ALA A 31 -9.68 -9.37 -4.66
C ALA A 31 -9.61 -10.26 -5.91
N ARG A 32 -8.47 -10.92 -6.10
CA ARG A 32 -8.28 -11.85 -7.22
C ARG A 32 -8.99 -13.19 -7.02
N ASN A 33 -8.81 -13.80 -5.84
CA ASN A 33 -9.36 -15.12 -5.56
C ASN A 33 -10.53 -15.00 -4.56
N PRO A 34 -11.77 -15.34 -4.96
CA PRO A 34 -12.93 -15.26 -4.08
C PRO A 34 -12.82 -16.17 -2.85
N GLN A 35 -12.11 -17.29 -2.93
CA GLN A 35 -11.91 -18.21 -1.79
C GLN A 35 -11.05 -17.61 -0.66
N LYS A 36 -10.31 -16.53 -0.95
CA LYS A 36 -9.51 -15.80 0.06
C LYS A 36 -10.27 -14.66 0.72
N VAL A 37 -11.51 -14.40 0.31
CA VAL A 37 -12.38 -13.37 0.90
C VAL A 37 -12.84 -13.86 2.28
N PRO A 38 -12.53 -13.14 3.37
CA PRO A 38 -12.97 -13.53 4.71
C PRO A 38 -14.50 -13.54 4.81
N ALA A 39 -15.08 -14.67 5.23
CA ALA A 39 -16.53 -14.78 5.47
C ALA A 39 -17.03 -13.75 6.50
N ALA A 40 -16.16 -13.35 7.44
CA ALA A 40 -16.45 -12.34 8.45
C ALA A 40 -16.77 -10.94 7.86
N TRP A 41 -16.41 -10.66 6.61
CA TRP A 41 -16.77 -9.40 5.96
C TRP A 41 -18.28 -9.27 5.78
N GLY A 42 -18.97 -10.35 5.39
CA GLY A 42 -20.41 -10.34 5.13
C GLY A 42 -20.81 -9.16 4.22
N ASP A 43 -21.91 -8.49 4.56
CA ASP A 43 -22.42 -7.34 3.81
C ASP A 43 -21.73 -6.02 4.15
N ARG A 44 -20.76 -6.02 5.09
CA ARG A 44 -20.05 -4.80 5.51
C ARG A 44 -19.01 -4.34 4.49
N VAL A 45 -18.57 -5.24 3.61
CA VAL A 45 -17.56 -4.98 2.59
C VAL A 45 -18.13 -5.36 1.23
N ARG A 46 -18.17 -4.40 0.31
CA ARG A 46 -18.45 -4.69 -1.10
C ARG A 46 -17.22 -5.37 -1.69
N VAL A 47 -17.39 -6.55 -2.28
CA VAL A 47 -16.27 -7.26 -2.92
C VAL A 47 -16.38 -7.16 -4.43
N VAL A 48 -15.29 -6.76 -5.07
CA VAL A 48 -15.13 -6.81 -6.53
C VAL A 48 -14.04 -7.83 -6.85
N ILE A 49 -14.39 -8.83 -7.67
CA ILE A 49 -13.47 -9.89 -8.07
C ILE A 49 -12.86 -9.53 -9.42
N GLY A 50 -11.53 -9.59 -9.52
CA GLY A 50 -10.82 -9.35 -10.77
C GLY A 50 -9.30 -9.48 -10.64
N GLU A 51 -8.65 -9.61 -11.79
CA GLU A 51 -7.19 -9.60 -11.92
C GLU A 51 -6.66 -8.17 -12.02
N MET A 52 -5.40 -7.92 -11.64
CA MET A 52 -4.82 -6.58 -11.79
C MET A 52 -4.69 -6.11 -13.25
N SER A 53 -4.91 -6.99 -14.23
CA SER A 53 -5.01 -6.66 -15.66
C SER A 53 -6.45 -6.35 -16.12
N ASP A 54 -7.45 -6.57 -15.26
CA ASP A 54 -8.87 -6.39 -15.58
C ASP A 54 -9.27 -4.93 -15.36
N LYS A 55 -9.21 -4.15 -16.43
CA LYS A 55 -9.52 -2.72 -16.44
C LYS A 55 -10.96 -2.42 -16.00
N ASP A 56 -11.92 -3.26 -16.39
CA ASP A 56 -13.34 -3.00 -16.13
C ASP A 56 -13.69 -3.32 -14.68
N ALA A 57 -13.15 -4.41 -14.13
CA ALA A 57 -13.30 -4.71 -12.71
C ALA A 57 -12.60 -3.64 -11.83
N ILE A 58 -11.42 -3.16 -12.22
CA ILE A 58 -10.75 -2.05 -11.53
C ILE A 58 -11.63 -0.79 -11.57
N ASP A 59 -12.21 -0.47 -12.72
CA ASP A 59 -13.09 0.69 -12.88
C ASP A 59 -14.33 0.59 -11.99
N GLN A 60 -14.97 -0.57 -11.98
CA GLN A 60 -16.11 -0.87 -11.11
C GLN A 60 -15.77 -0.74 -9.62
N ALA A 61 -14.55 -1.12 -9.23
CA ALA A 61 -14.07 -1.03 -7.85
C ALA A 61 -13.78 0.41 -7.42
N VAL A 62 -13.29 1.25 -8.33
CA VAL A 62 -12.96 2.67 -8.05
C VAL A 62 -14.19 3.58 -8.15
N THR A 63 -15.23 3.16 -8.88
CA THR A 63 -16.47 3.94 -9.03
C THR A 63 -17.08 4.30 -7.67
N GLY A 64 -17.23 5.62 -7.42
CA GLY A 64 -17.85 6.16 -6.20
C GLY A 64 -16.94 6.13 -4.96
N ALA A 65 -15.65 5.81 -5.12
CA ALA A 65 -14.66 5.88 -4.04
C ALA A 65 -14.24 7.33 -3.77
N ASP A 66 -14.03 7.67 -2.51
CA ASP A 66 -13.40 8.93 -2.11
C ASP A 66 -11.87 8.83 -2.21
N LEU A 67 -11.32 7.63 -2.02
CA LEU A 67 -9.89 7.34 -2.07
C LEU A 67 -9.59 5.87 -2.33
N VAL A 68 -8.34 5.61 -2.70
CA VAL A 68 -7.79 4.26 -2.88
C VAL A 68 -6.70 3.97 -1.86
N VAL A 69 -6.78 2.80 -1.24
CA VAL A 69 -5.72 2.19 -0.44
C VAL A 69 -5.15 0.99 -1.20
N SER A 70 -3.82 0.92 -1.32
CA SER A 70 -3.13 -0.22 -1.92
C SER A 70 -2.23 -0.89 -0.90
N ALA A 71 -2.65 -2.08 -0.45
CA ALA A 71 -1.84 -3.02 0.32
C ALA A 71 -1.21 -4.09 -0.58
N LEU A 72 -1.03 -3.78 -1.88
CA LEU A 72 -0.36 -4.67 -2.82
C LEU A 72 1.15 -4.69 -2.53
N GLY A 73 1.76 -5.85 -2.77
CA GLY A 73 3.20 -6.04 -2.69
C GLY A 73 3.67 -6.98 -3.78
N PRO A 74 4.98 -6.95 -4.12
CA PRO A 74 5.53 -7.84 -5.14
C PRO A 74 5.35 -9.30 -4.73
N SER A 75 5.15 -10.18 -5.71
CA SER A 75 5.15 -11.61 -5.46
C SER A 75 6.54 -12.05 -5.00
N MET A 76 6.58 -12.75 -3.85
CA MET A 76 7.78 -13.37 -3.30
C MET A 76 8.09 -14.71 -3.96
N ASP A 77 7.21 -15.22 -4.83
CA ASP A 77 7.45 -16.41 -5.61
C ASP A 77 8.57 -16.15 -6.64
N ARG A 78 9.64 -16.94 -6.57
CA ARG A 78 10.78 -16.85 -7.49
C ARG A 78 10.44 -17.22 -8.93
N ARG A 79 9.30 -17.89 -9.16
CA ARG A 79 8.80 -18.25 -10.50
C ARG A 79 8.03 -17.12 -11.17
N ALA A 80 7.67 -16.08 -10.43
CA ALA A 80 6.94 -14.95 -10.99
C ALA A 80 7.81 -14.21 -12.03
N THR A 81 7.22 -13.89 -13.18
CA THR A 81 7.87 -13.18 -14.29
C THR A 81 7.22 -11.81 -14.51
N GLY A 82 7.95 -10.91 -15.18
CA GLY A 82 7.49 -9.55 -15.46
C GLY A 82 7.25 -8.70 -14.21
N THR A 83 6.53 -7.59 -14.41
CA THR A 83 6.19 -6.59 -13.38
C THR A 83 4.67 -6.31 -13.30
N PRO A 84 3.83 -7.34 -13.04
CA PRO A 84 2.38 -7.18 -12.98
C PRO A 84 1.92 -6.12 -11.96
N LEU A 85 2.68 -5.87 -10.89
CA LEU A 85 2.34 -4.83 -9.93
C LEU A 85 2.42 -3.42 -10.54
N VAL A 86 3.40 -3.17 -11.41
CA VAL A 86 3.59 -1.88 -12.10
C VAL A 86 2.47 -1.66 -13.12
N ALA A 87 2.20 -2.67 -13.94
CA ALA A 87 1.11 -2.61 -14.92
C ALA A 87 -0.25 -2.39 -14.25
N GLY A 88 -0.55 -3.16 -13.20
CA GLY A 88 -1.78 -3.04 -12.43
C GLY A 88 -1.92 -1.70 -11.71
N THR A 89 -0.82 -1.17 -11.15
CA THR A 89 -0.84 0.16 -10.53
C THR A 89 -1.18 1.23 -11.54
N GLY A 90 -0.62 1.17 -12.76
CA GLY A 90 -1.00 2.07 -13.85
C GLY A 90 -2.51 2.08 -14.11
N LEU A 91 -3.13 0.90 -14.21
CA LEU A 91 -4.58 0.77 -14.42
C LEU A 91 -5.41 1.34 -13.27
N VAL A 92 -4.96 1.18 -12.02
CA VAL A 92 -5.60 1.79 -10.84
C VAL A 92 -5.51 3.32 -10.91
N LEU A 93 -4.34 3.87 -11.21
CA LEU A 93 -4.14 5.32 -11.33
C LEU A 93 -5.00 5.91 -12.46
N ASP A 94 -5.12 5.21 -13.59
CA ASP A 94 -6.00 5.61 -14.70
C ASP A 94 -7.48 5.58 -14.31
N ALA A 95 -7.92 4.56 -13.58
CA ALA A 95 -9.29 4.49 -13.06
C ALA A 95 -9.57 5.63 -12.07
N MET A 96 -8.64 5.89 -11.15
CA MET A 96 -8.75 7.02 -10.22
C MET A 96 -8.90 8.34 -10.97
N LYS A 97 -8.08 8.58 -12.01
CA LYS A 97 -8.18 9.78 -12.84
C LYS A 97 -9.52 9.89 -13.55
N ARG A 98 -10.04 8.79 -14.12
CA ARG A 98 -11.35 8.76 -14.79
C ARG A 98 -12.50 9.08 -13.84
N HIS A 99 -12.44 8.60 -12.61
CA HIS A 99 -13.47 8.80 -11.58
C HIS A 99 -13.23 10.04 -10.71
N GLY A 100 -12.20 10.85 -10.99
CA GLY A 100 -11.88 12.05 -10.23
C GLY A 100 -11.38 11.78 -8.80
N VAL A 101 -10.97 10.55 -8.48
CA VAL A 101 -10.47 10.14 -7.16
C VAL A 101 -9.03 10.64 -7.00
N ARG A 102 -8.81 11.55 -6.05
CA ARG A 102 -7.50 12.20 -5.89
C ARG A 102 -6.58 11.57 -4.85
N ARG A 103 -7.14 10.92 -3.82
CA ARG A 103 -6.38 10.47 -2.65
C ARG A 103 -5.93 9.02 -2.82
N TYR A 104 -4.63 8.78 -2.66
CA TYR A 104 -4.01 7.45 -2.72
C TYR A 104 -3.16 7.18 -1.48
N VAL A 105 -3.33 6.02 -0.85
CA VAL A 105 -2.44 5.55 0.22
C VAL A 105 -1.87 4.18 -0.16
N GLY A 106 -0.55 4.06 -0.27
CA GLY A 106 0.11 2.82 -0.69
C GLY A 106 1.19 2.36 0.28
N HIS A 107 1.70 1.15 0.06
CA HIS A 107 2.81 0.58 0.80
C HIS A 107 4.07 0.47 -0.04
N ALA A 108 5.22 0.66 0.58
CA ALA A 108 6.52 0.40 -0.03
C ALA A 108 7.56 0.01 1.02
N THR A 109 8.80 -0.13 0.58
CA THR A 109 9.95 -0.28 1.47
C THR A 109 10.82 0.97 1.42
N PRO A 110 11.69 1.20 2.42
CA PRO A 110 12.72 2.24 2.39
C PRO A 110 13.78 2.10 1.29
N ALA A 111 13.68 1.08 0.42
CA ALA A 111 14.47 1.04 -0.82
C ALA A 111 14.08 2.19 -1.76
N ILE A 112 12.86 2.72 -1.63
CA ILE A 112 12.45 4.00 -2.19
C ILE A 112 12.54 5.09 -1.13
N LEU A 113 13.12 6.21 -1.52
CA LEU A 113 13.24 7.40 -0.69
C LEU A 113 11.99 8.27 -0.80
N ASP A 114 11.67 9.00 0.27
CA ASP A 114 10.79 10.16 0.15
C ASP A 114 11.45 11.21 -0.76
N PRO A 115 10.69 11.99 -1.55
CA PRO A 115 11.25 13.03 -2.43
C PRO A 115 12.15 14.06 -1.73
N HIS A 116 11.98 14.24 -0.42
CA HIS A 116 12.73 15.20 0.41
C HIS A 116 13.86 14.53 1.21
N GLU A 117 14.03 13.21 1.10
CA GLU A 117 15.12 12.49 1.76
C GLU A 117 16.41 12.53 0.94
N LYS A 118 17.53 12.52 1.66
CA LYS A 118 18.84 12.24 1.07
C LYS A 118 19.23 10.79 1.35
N PRO A 119 19.92 10.11 0.41
CA PRO A 119 20.43 8.77 0.66
C PRO A 119 21.36 8.74 1.88
N THR A 120 21.13 7.80 2.79
CA THR A 120 21.97 7.51 3.96
C THR A 120 22.69 6.17 3.75
N PRO A 121 23.75 5.84 4.53
CA PRO A 121 24.36 4.51 4.46
C PRO A 121 23.35 3.37 4.67
N VAL A 122 22.38 3.57 5.57
CA VAL A 122 21.32 2.60 5.87
C VAL A 122 20.39 2.41 4.68
N THR A 123 19.90 3.49 4.07
CA THR A 123 18.98 3.37 2.91
C THR A 123 19.69 2.82 1.68
N ARG A 124 20.97 3.14 1.49
CA ARG A 124 21.79 2.52 0.42
C ARG A 124 21.92 1.01 0.61
N LEU A 125 22.16 0.54 1.83
CA LEU A 125 22.23 -0.88 2.14
C LEU A 125 20.87 -1.57 1.90
N ILE A 126 19.78 -0.95 2.36
CA ILE A 126 18.42 -1.46 2.18
C ILE A 126 18.02 -1.53 0.70
N ALA A 127 18.48 -0.60 -0.14
CA ALA A 127 18.25 -0.64 -1.59
C ALA A 127 19.14 -1.68 -2.29
N PHE A 128 20.41 -1.81 -1.86
CA PHE A 128 21.37 -2.73 -2.45
C PHE A 128 20.95 -4.20 -2.30
N MET A 129 20.49 -4.60 -1.11
CA MET A 129 20.10 -5.99 -0.81
C MET A 129 19.04 -6.56 -1.79
N PRO A 130 17.84 -5.97 -1.92
CA PRO A 130 16.83 -6.47 -2.85
C PRO A 130 17.25 -6.27 -4.31
N ARG A 131 18.03 -5.24 -4.65
CA ARG A 131 18.53 -5.06 -6.02
C ARG A 131 19.41 -6.23 -6.46
N THR A 132 20.21 -6.79 -5.56
CA THR A 132 21.11 -7.91 -5.85
C THR A 132 20.42 -9.27 -5.76
N PHE A 133 19.66 -9.50 -4.68
CA PHE A 133 19.10 -10.84 -4.40
C PHE A 133 17.66 -11.03 -4.86
N MET A 134 16.95 -9.93 -5.14
CA MET A 134 15.54 -9.93 -5.53
C MET A 134 15.24 -8.85 -6.60
N PRO A 135 16.00 -8.79 -7.71
CA PRO A 135 15.96 -7.68 -8.66
C PRO A 135 14.55 -7.40 -9.19
N ARG A 136 13.75 -8.45 -9.43
CA ARG A 136 12.35 -8.33 -9.88
C ARG A 136 11.47 -7.62 -8.86
N ALA A 137 11.56 -8.00 -7.58
CA ALA A 137 10.76 -7.37 -6.52
C ALA A 137 11.19 -5.92 -6.28
N TYR A 138 12.50 -5.64 -6.41
CA TYR A 138 13.01 -4.28 -6.39
C TYR A 138 12.44 -3.46 -7.55
N GLU A 139 12.47 -3.97 -8.78
CA GLU A 139 11.91 -3.33 -9.98
C GLU A 139 10.40 -3.09 -9.87
N GLU A 140 9.64 -4.06 -9.35
CA GLU A 140 8.19 -3.88 -9.12
C GLU A 140 7.91 -2.75 -8.13
N ILE A 141 8.61 -2.71 -6.98
CA ILE A 141 8.41 -1.66 -5.97
C ILE A 141 8.83 -0.30 -6.53
N THR A 142 9.97 -0.22 -7.20
CA THR A 142 10.50 1.06 -7.70
C THR A 142 9.67 1.61 -8.85
N GLY A 143 9.25 0.75 -9.78
CA GLY A 143 8.35 1.11 -10.88
C GLY A 143 6.99 1.59 -10.38
N MET A 144 6.38 0.84 -9.47
CA MET A 144 5.09 1.20 -8.84
C MET A 144 5.19 2.54 -8.12
N CYS A 145 6.20 2.74 -7.26
CA CYS A 145 6.37 3.99 -6.53
C CYS A 145 6.63 5.16 -7.47
N GLY A 146 7.42 4.95 -8.53
CA GLY A 146 7.68 5.96 -9.55
C GLY A 146 6.39 6.42 -10.24
N GLN A 147 5.49 5.51 -10.60
CA GLN A 147 4.19 5.87 -11.17
C GLN A 147 3.32 6.65 -10.17
N ILE A 148 3.24 6.20 -8.92
CA ILE A 148 2.44 6.86 -7.89
C ILE A 148 2.96 8.27 -7.61
N MET A 149 4.27 8.43 -7.41
CA MET A 149 4.87 9.72 -7.08
C MET A 149 4.73 10.75 -8.21
N ASN A 150 4.70 10.30 -9.46
CA ASN A 150 4.54 11.16 -10.65
C ASN A 150 3.09 11.24 -11.16
N SER A 151 2.12 10.67 -10.44
CA SER A 151 0.71 10.57 -10.90
C SER A 151 -0.05 11.90 -10.85
N GLY A 152 0.43 12.88 -10.09
CA GLY A 152 -0.31 14.10 -9.77
C GLY A 152 -1.43 13.93 -8.73
N LEU A 153 -1.55 12.74 -8.11
CA LEU A 153 -2.48 12.45 -7.03
C LEU A 153 -1.99 12.98 -5.68
N ASP A 154 -2.91 13.12 -4.73
CA ASP A 154 -2.63 13.38 -3.32
C ASP A 154 -2.18 12.06 -2.67
N TRP A 155 -0.96 11.61 -2.93
CA TRP A 155 -0.49 10.29 -2.49
C TRP A 155 0.19 10.31 -1.12
N THR A 156 0.15 9.19 -0.40
CA THR A 156 1.01 8.90 0.76
C THR A 156 1.53 7.46 0.62
N ILE A 157 2.84 7.25 0.82
CA ILE A 157 3.44 5.91 0.73
C ILE A 157 4.01 5.52 2.10
N VAL A 158 3.35 4.57 2.77
CA VAL A 158 3.81 4.05 4.07
C VAL A 158 4.96 3.07 3.83
N ARG A 159 6.15 3.40 4.33
CA ARG A 159 7.35 2.57 4.19
C ARG A 159 7.64 1.77 5.45
N PHE A 160 8.00 0.50 5.29
CA PHE A 160 8.36 -0.36 6.42
C PHE A 160 9.29 -1.50 5.99
N ILE A 161 9.89 -2.20 6.97
CA ILE A 161 10.67 -3.43 6.78
C ILE A 161 10.34 -4.43 7.88
N ALA A 162 10.53 -5.71 7.54
CA ALA A 162 10.38 -6.84 8.46
C ALA A 162 9.01 -6.87 9.18
N PRO A 163 7.89 -6.87 8.40
CA PRO A 163 6.56 -6.98 8.99
C PRO A 163 6.42 -8.29 9.79
N ASN A 164 5.95 -8.19 11.02
CA ASN A 164 5.75 -9.32 11.93
C ASN A 164 4.29 -9.41 12.43
N ASN A 165 3.97 -10.49 13.17
CA ASN A 165 2.62 -10.74 13.70
C ASN A 165 2.47 -10.37 15.18
N LYS A 166 3.32 -9.49 15.71
CA LYS A 166 3.12 -8.98 17.07
C LYS A 166 1.81 -8.17 17.14
N PRO A 167 1.18 -8.05 18.32
CA PRO A 167 0.03 -7.18 18.50
C PRO A 167 0.35 -5.72 18.17
N LYS A 168 -0.71 -4.94 17.88
CA LYS A 168 -0.68 -3.49 17.74
C LYS A 168 -0.02 -2.87 18.98
N GLN A 169 0.90 -1.93 18.78
CA GLN A 169 1.63 -1.28 19.85
C GLN A 169 0.95 0.04 20.24
N PRO A 170 1.10 0.51 21.49
CA PRO A 170 0.50 1.78 21.92
C PRO A 170 1.13 3.00 21.23
N ARG A 171 2.34 2.86 20.69
CA ARG A 171 3.05 3.90 19.94
C ARG A 171 3.78 3.29 18.75
N VAL A 172 3.68 3.97 17.61
CA VAL A 172 4.42 3.68 16.38
C VAL A 172 5.34 4.87 16.13
N ARG A 173 6.62 4.62 15.86
CA ARG A 173 7.53 5.67 15.42
C ARG A 173 7.33 5.92 13.94
N VAL A 174 7.19 7.18 13.57
CA VAL A 174 7.00 7.64 12.20
C VAL A 174 8.08 8.67 11.91
N GLY A 175 8.75 8.57 10.77
CA GLY A 175 9.79 9.54 10.41
C GLY A 175 10.41 9.31 9.04
N PHE A 176 11.45 10.07 8.76
CA PHE A 176 12.19 10.09 7.50
C PHE A 176 13.67 9.77 7.74
N PHE A 177 14.27 8.94 6.90
CA PHE A 177 15.70 8.66 6.94
C PHE A 177 16.53 9.91 6.67
N GLY A 178 17.56 10.13 7.50
CA GLY A 178 18.46 11.28 7.39
C GLY A 178 18.06 12.47 8.27
N THR A 179 16.77 12.58 8.62
CA THR A 179 16.28 13.55 9.62
C THR A 179 15.96 12.84 10.93
N ASP A 180 15.19 11.76 10.82
CA ASP A 180 14.79 10.90 11.92
C ASP A 180 15.59 9.59 11.89
N LYS A 181 15.28 8.73 12.87
CA LYS A 181 15.86 7.38 12.99
C LYS A 181 14.74 6.33 13.07
N PRO A 182 13.90 6.18 12.02
CA PRO A 182 12.92 5.11 11.96
C PRO A 182 13.65 3.77 12.05
N GLY A 183 13.16 2.89 12.92
CA GLY A 183 13.77 1.59 13.22
C GLY A 183 13.20 0.45 12.37
N PHE A 184 13.51 -0.77 12.77
CA PHE A 184 12.92 -2.03 12.30
C PHE A 184 12.89 -3.00 13.49
N PRO A 185 11.91 -3.90 13.64
CA PRO A 185 10.80 -4.21 12.73
C PRO A 185 9.51 -3.39 13.01
N VAL A 186 8.41 -3.71 12.30
CA VAL A 186 7.06 -3.22 12.59
C VAL A 186 6.03 -4.35 12.53
N SER A 187 4.95 -4.28 13.31
CA SER A 187 3.86 -5.25 13.25
C SER A 187 2.92 -4.96 12.06
N ARG A 188 2.31 -6.02 11.51
CA ARG A 188 1.29 -5.87 10.46
C ARG A 188 0.05 -5.10 10.95
N ALA A 189 -0.27 -5.24 12.24
CA ALA A 189 -1.36 -4.50 12.87
C ALA A 189 -1.07 -2.99 12.91
N ASP A 190 0.16 -2.60 13.27
CA ASP A 190 0.56 -1.19 13.27
C ASP A 190 0.67 -0.61 11.86
N ILE A 191 1.14 -1.39 10.87
CA ILE A 191 1.09 -0.96 9.46
C ILE A 191 -0.36 -0.68 9.05
N ALA A 192 -1.27 -1.60 9.36
CA ALA A 192 -2.67 -1.48 8.99
C ALA A 192 -3.34 -0.27 9.65
N ALA A 193 -3.14 -0.10 10.96
CA ALA A 193 -3.66 1.02 11.73
C ALA A 193 -3.15 2.37 11.21
N PHE A 194 -1.83 2.49 11.00
CA PHE A 194 -1.24 3.72 10.47
C PHE A 194 -1.75 4.00 9.05
N THR A 195 -1.90 2.98 8.21
CA THR A 195 -2.46 3.12 6.85
C THR A 195 -3.90 3.60 6.88
N ALA A 196 -4.74 3.03 7.74
CA ALA A 196 -6.13 3.46 7.91
C ALA A 196 -6.22 4.90 8.41
N GLN A 197 -5.34 5.32 9.32
CA GLN A 197 -5.26 6.71 9.77
C GLN A 197 -4.98 7.70 8.62
N GLN A 198 -4.19 7.30 7.61
CA GLN A 198 -3.89 8.16 6.45
C GLN A 198 -5.08 8.42 5.51
N VAL A 199 -6.22 7.75 5.75
CA VAL A 199 -7.48 8.05 5.07
C VAL A 199 -7.98 9.45 5.45
N GLU A 200 -7.90 9.79 6.73
CA GLU A 200 -8.34 11.08 7.26
C GLU A 200 -7.18 12.05 7.47
N ASP A 201 -6.02 11.54 7.90
CA ASP A 201 -4.83 12.35 8.15
C ASP A 201 -4.17 12.79 6.83
N ARG A 202 -4.06 14.11 6.65
CA ARG A 202 -3.50 14.75 5.46
C ARG A 202 -2.04 15.20 5.65
N THR A 203 -1.43 14.95 6.81
CA THR A 203 -0.07 15.39 7.16
C THR A 203 0.98 14.87 6.18
N TYR A 204 0.78 13.67 5.63
CA TYR A 204 1.76 12.99 4.79
C TYR A 204 1.40 12.98 3.29
N ILE A 205 0.57 13.92 2.83
CA ILE A 205 0.30 14.08 1.39
C ILE A 205 1.59 14.50 0.66
N GLY A 206 1.91 13.81 -0.42
CA GLY A 206 3.15 13.97 -1.18
C GLY A 206 4.38 13.44 -0.45
N ARG A 207 4.19 12.63 0.62
CA ARG A 207 5.26 12.12 1.47
C ARG A 207 5.22 10.60 1.59
N ALA A 208 6.40 10.02 1.82
CA ALA A 208 6.60 8.60 2.06
C ALA A 208 7.17 8.36 3.47
N PRO A 209 6.40 8.48 4.56
CA PRO A 209 6.94 8.24 5.90
C PRO A 209 7.35 6.78 6.11
N ALA A 210 8.41 6.54 6.88
CA ALA A 210 8.80 5.22 7.35
C ALA A 210 8.28 4.97 8.77
N ILE A 211 7.78 3.75 9.03
CA ILE A 211 7.20 3.36 10.32
C ILE A 211 7.90 2.17 10.96
N SER A 212 7.93 2.17 12.30
CA SER A 212 8.57 1.13 13.12
C SER A 212 7.99 1.05 14.53
N ASN A 213 8.14 -0.08 15.20
CA ASN A 213 7.85 -0.22 16.63
C ASN A 213 9.09 0.10 17.48
#